data_AF-A0A4U9HW11-F1
#
_entry.id   AF-A0A4U9HW11-F1
#
_cell.length_a   1.000
_cell.length_b   1.000
_cell.length_c   1.000
_cell.angle_alpha   90.00
_cell.angle_beta   90.00
_cell.angle_gamma   90.00
#
_symmetry.space_group_name_H-M   'P 1'
#
loop_
_entity.id
_entity.type
_entity.pdbx_description
1 polymer ?
#
loop_
_entity_poly.entity_id
_entity_poly.type
_entity_poly.pdbx_seq_one_letter_code
_entity_poly.pdbx_strand_id
1 'polypeptide(L)' 'MTALTFPCTVFETQKRMDDYGAADMRSGDLTSGQLKTQFRLTDVSTRVAPYTLRRIFLMIRL' A
#
# COMPACT_ATOMS: atom_id res chain seq x y z
N MET A 1 -8.95 2.28 19.85
CA MET A 1 -8.02 3.42 19.92
C MET A 1 -8.79 4.61 20.47
N THR A 2 -8.35 5.19 21.58
CA THR A 2 -9.00 6.38 22.17
C THR A 2 -8.37 7.63 21.58
N ALA A 3 -9.18 8.50 20.99
CA ALA A 3 -8.70 9.78 20.48
C ALA A 3 -8.21 10.67 21.63
N LEU A 4 -7.14 11.43 21.39
CA LEU A 4 -6.64 12.41 22.36
C LEU A 4 -7.61 13.59 22.48
N THR A 5 -7.99 13.93 23.70
CA THR A 5 -8.85 15.07 24.00
C THR A 5 -8.01 16.32 24.27
N PHE A 6 -8.22 17.36 23.48
CA PHE A 6 -7.55 18.65 23.65
C PHE A 6 -8.49 19.65 24.34
N PRO A 7 -7.96 20.60 25.13
CA PRO A 7 -8.79 21.52 25.93
C PRO A 7 -9.67 22.45 25.09
N CYS A 8 -9.23 22.82 23.88
CA CYS A 8 -10.06 23.52 22.89
C CYS A 8 -9.47 23.42 21.47
N THR A 9 -10.31 23.61 20.47
CA THR A 9 -9.91 23.74 19.05
C THR A 9 -9.89 25.22 18.69
N VAL A 10 -8.71 25.79 18.38
CA VAL A 10 -8.59 27.20 18.01
C VAL A 10 -8.87 27.40 16.51
N PHE A 11 -8.42 26.47 15.68
CA PHE A 11 -8.66 26.45 14.24
C PHE A 11 -8.81 25.00 13.78
N GLU A 12 -9.73 24.77 12.84
CA GLU A 12 -9.89 23.50 12.14
C GLU A 12 -10.00 23.77 10.65
N THR A 13 -9.45 22.89 9.82
CA THR A 13 -9.66 22.98 8.38
C THR A 13 -11.12 22.72 8.05
N GLN A 14 -11.76 23.63 7.30
CA GLN A 14 -13.13 23.42 6.84
C GLN A 14 -13.21 22.31 5.79
N LYS A 15 -12.10 22.08 5.06
CA LYS A 15 -11.99 21.03 4.06
C LYS A 15 -11.20 19.87 4.65
N ARG A 16 -11.91 18.94 5.30
CA ARG A 16 -11.32 17.69 5.79
C ARG A 16 -10.77 16.90 4.60
N MET A 17 -9.61 16.27 4.80
CA MET A 17 -9.04 15.35 3.81
C MET A 17 -10.01 14.16 3.68
N ASP A 18 -10.36 13.81 2.44
CA ASP A 18 -11.15 12.62 2.16
C ASP A 18 -10.19 11.47 1.89
N ASP A 19 -9.79 10.78 2.96
CA ASP A 19 -8.83 9.69 2.90
C ASP A 19 -9.38 8.46 2.13
N TYR A 20 -10.68 8.42 1.83
CA TYR A 20 -11.34 7.33 1.12
C TYR A 20 -11.69 7.67 -0.34
N GLY A 21 -12.08 8.91 -0.63
CA GLY A 21 -12.55 9.36 -1.93
C GLY A 21 -11.57 10.26 -2.71
N ALA A 22 -10.36 10.48 -2.20
CA ALA A 22 -9.33 11.21 -2.92
C ALA A 22 -9.12 10.61 -4.34
N ALA A 23 -9.02 11.47 -5.34
CA ALA A 23 -9.06 11.06 -6.75
C ALA A 23 -7.92 10.10 -7.14
N ASP A 24 -6.76 10.27 -6.50
CA ASP A 24 -5.57 9.43 -6.59
C ASP A 24 -5.65 8.15 -5.73
N MET A 25 -6.54 8.09 -4.75
CA MET A 25 -6.81 6.91 -3.91
C MET A 25 -7.97 6.04 -4.42
N ARG A 26 -8.62 6.40 -5.53
CA ARG A 26 -9.76 5.65 -6.11
C ARG A 26 -9.43 4.22 -6.53
N SER A 27 -8.15 3.93 -6.77
CA SER A 27 -7.67 2.57 -7.01
C SER A 27 -7.16 2.03 -5.68
N GLY A 28 -8.08 1.46 -4.88
CA GLY A 28 -7.72 0.80 -3.62
C GLY A 28 -6.76 -0.38 -3.81
N ASP A 29 -6.50 -1.11 -2.74
CA ASP A 29 -5.53 -2.21 -2.76
C ASP A 29 -5.85 -3.25 -3.85
N LEU A 30 -4.90 -3.44 -4.76
CA LEU A 30 -5.00 -4.44 -5.82
C LEU A 30 -4.65 -5.81 -5.27
N THR A 31 -5.44 -6.81 -5.64
CA THR A 31 -5.14 -8.20 -5.27
C THR A 31 -3.86 -8.68 -5.98
N SER A 32 -3.17 -9.64 -5.36
CA SER A 32 -2.00 -10.28 -5.98
C SER A 32 -2.32 -10.90 -7.35
N GLY A 33 -3.57 -11.36 -7.55
CA GLY A 33 -4.07 -11.85 -8.82
C GLY A 33 -4.10 -10.77 -9.90
N GLN A 34 -4.73 -9.62 -9.61
CA GLN A 34 -4.79 -8.49 -10.55
C GLN A 34 -3.39 -7.98 -10.93
N LEU A 35 -2.49 -7.85 -9.95
CA LEU A 35 -1.11 -7.42 -10.21
C LEU A 35 -0.40 -8.37 -11.19
N LYS A 36 -0.60 -9.69 -11.06
CA LYS A 36 0.01 -10.70 -11.94
C LYS A 36 -0.65 -10.77 -13.31
N THR A 37 -1.97 -10.76 -13.40
CA THR A 37 -2.69 -11.04 -14.65
C THR A 37 -2.94 -9.80 -15.49
N GLN A 38 -3.41 -8.71 -14.86
CA GLN A 38 -3.78 -7.47 -15.55
C GLN A 38 -2.56 -6.58 -15.78
N PHE A 39 -1.67 -6.49 -14.79
CA PHE A 39 -0.49 -5.63 -14.84
C PHE A 39 0.82 -6.36 -15.16
N ARG A 40 0.78 -7.70 -15.29
CA ARG A 40 1.94 -8.55 -15.62
C ARG A 40 3.14 -8.35 -14.69
N LEU A 41 2.88 -7.99 -13.43
CA LEU A 41 3.90 -7.82 -12.39
C LEU A 41 4.33 -9.19 -11.84
N THR A 42 4.73 -10.11 -12.70
CA THR A 42 5.15 -11.46 -12.30
C THR A 42 6.59 -11.51 -11.83
N ASP A 43 7.44 -10.62 -12.36
CA ASP A 43 8.83 -10.44 -11.96
C ASP A 43 9.05 -8.98 -11.55
N VAL A 44 9.11 -8.73 -10.24
CA VAL A 44 9.14 -7.38 -9.65
C VAL A 44 10.44 -7.12 -8.89
N SER A 45 11.08 -8.17 -8.38
CA SER A 45 12.28 -8.04 -7.56
C SER A 45 13.15 -9.29 -7.67
N THR A 46 14.45 -9.07 -7.79
CA THR A 46 15.47 -10.12 -7.82
C THR A 46 15.90 -10.58 -6.43
N ARG A 47 15.48 -9.88 -5.36
CA ARG A 47 15.91 -10.14 -3.97
C ARG A 47 14.81 -10.74 -3.10
N VAL A 48 13.55 -10.43 -3.38
CA VAL A 48 12.40 -10.80 -2.55
C VAL A 48 11.25 -11.20 -3.45
N ALA A 49 10.56 -12.30 -3.13
CA ALA A 49 9.31 -12.68 -3.73
C ALA A 49 8.18 -11.83 -3.12
N PRO A 50 7.63 -10.84 -3.85
CA PRO A 50 6.74 -9.82 -3.27
C PRO A 50 5.40 -10.39 -2.77
N TYR A 51 4.93 -11.48 -3.37
CA TYR A 51 3.63 -12.07 -3.05
C TYR A 51 3.66 -13.11 -1.93
N THR A 52 4.86 -13.58 -1.56
CA THR A 52 5.03 -14.57 -0.48
C THR A 52 5.90 -14.03 0.66
N LEU A 53 6.41 -12.81 0.53
CA LEU A 53 7.27 -12.13 1.51
C LEU A 53 8.51 -12.95 1.89
N ARG A 54 9.07 -13.68 0.93
CA ARG A 54 10.27 -14.52 1.12
C ARG A 54 11.45 -13.93 0.39
N ARG A 55 12.65 -14.00 1.00
CA ARG A 55 13.89 -13.69 0.29
C ARG A 55 14.12 -14.71 -0.82
N ILE A 56 14.51 -14.24 -2.00
CA ILE A 56 14.94 -15.09 -3.10
C ILE A 56 16.38 -15.49 -2.80
N PHE A 57 16.60 -16.76 -2.53
CA PHE A 57 17.95 -17.32 -2.47
C PHE A 57 18.32 -17.77 -3.88
N LEU A 58 19.11 -16.96 -4.57
CA LEU A 58 19.68 -17.36 -5.84
C LEU A 58 20.74 -18.42 -5.54
N MET A 59 20.40 -19.71 -5.69
CA MET A 59 21.38 -20.78 -5.70
C MET A 59 22.19 -20.65 -7.00
N ILE A 60 23.22 -19.83 -6.98
CA ILE A 60 24.29 -19.90 -7.98
C ILE A 60 25.01 -21.22 -7.68
N ARG A 61 24.69 -22.27 -8.43
CA ARG A 61 25.58 -23.42 -8.51
C ARG A 61 26.72 -23.02 -9.45
N LEU A 62 27.92 -22.89 -8.87
CA LEU A 62 29.19 -22.91 -9.60
C LEU A 62 29.40 -24.28 -10.24
#